data_AF-A0A514LCU7-F1
#
_entry.id   AF-A0A514LCU7-F1
#
_cell.length_a   1.000
_cell.length_b   1.000
_cell.length_c   1.000
_cell.angle_alpha   90.00
_cell.angle_beta   90.00
_cell.angle_gamma   90.00
#
_symmetry.space_group_name_H-M   'P 1'
#
loop_
_entity.id
_entity.type
_entity.pdbx_description
1 polymer ?
#
loop_
_entity_poly.entity_id
_entity_poly.type
_entity_poly.pdbx_seq_one_letter_code
_entity_poly.pdbx_strand_id
1 'polypeptide(L)'
;MVGHYTKEGESIREKILDESALEMFWVIDEKKAYGGRSALLPLIKTIFSNKSKKFPTMGIDEQCSQDCKSVKAVFVRSTSLISNSKIIKISD
;
A
#
# COMPACT_ATOMS: atom_id res chain seq x y z
N MET A 1 -7.62 -2.77 -12.60
CA MET A 1 -8.13 -2.91 -11.22
C MET A 1 -9.14 -4.05 -11.24
N VAL A 2 -9.02 -5.03 -10.34
CA VAL A 2 -9.92 -6.19 -10.25
C VAL A 2 -10.74 -6.05 -8.97
N GLY A 3 -12.06 -6.21 -9.06
CA GLY A 3 -12.95 -6.09 -7.89
C GLY A 3 -13.06 -7.41 -7.14
N HIS A 4 -13.21 -7.36 -5.81
CA HIS A 4 -13.27 -8.56 -4.96
C HIS A 4 -14.45 -9.50 -5.25
N TYR A 5 -15.53 -8.98 -5.83
CA TYR A 5 -16.75 -9.73 -6.17
C TYR A 5 -16.84 -10.12 -7.65
N THR A 6 -15.78 -9.91 -8.44
CA THR A 6 -15.70 -10.49 -9.78
C THR A 6 -15.17 -11.91 -9.68
N LYS A 7 -15.48 -12.78 -10.65
CA LYS A 7 -14.99 -14.16 -10.66
C LYS A 7 -13.47 -14.24 -10.59
N GLU A 8 -12.78 -13.28 -11.22
CA GLU A 8 -11.33 -13.15 -11.17
C GLU A 8 -10.85 -12.75 -9.78
N GLY A 9 -11.53 -11.78 -9.14
CA GLY A 9 -11.22 -11.35 -7.78
C GLY A 9 -11.44 -12.45 -6.73
N GLU A 10 -12.54 -13.20 -6.86
CA GLU A 10 -12.82 -14.38 -6.04
C GLU A 10 -11.72 -15.43 -6.22
N SER A 11 -11.31 -15.72 -7.46
CA SER A 11 -10.24 -16.69 -7.71
C SER A 11 -8.88 -16.25 -7.17
N ILE A 12 -8.54 -14.95 -7.27
CA ILE A 12 -7.33 -14.39 -6.66
C ILE A 12 -7.38 -14.54 -5.13
N ARG A 13 -8.54 -14.26 -4.54
CA ARG A 13 -8.74 -14.40 -3.09
C ARG A 13 -8.53 -15.84 -2.63
N GLU A 14 -9.10 -16.81 -3.34
CA GLU A 14 -9.00 -18.23 -2.95
C GLU A 14 -7.60 -18.82 -3.14
N LYS A 15 -6.88 -18.39 -4.18
CA LYS A 15 -5.61 -19.02 -4.59
C LYS A 15 -4.36 -18.31 -4.05
N ILE A 16 -4.42 -17.00 -3.85
CA ILE A 16 -3.24 -16.16 -3.61
C ILE A 16 -3.31 -15.47 -2.24
N LEU A 17 -4.50 -15.00 -1.86
CA LEU A 17 -4.69 -14.25 -0.62
C LEU A 17 -5.23 -15.16 0.49
N ASP A 18 -5.23 -14.65 1.72
CA ASP A 18 -5.79 -15.36 2.86
C ASP A 18 -7.05 -14.64 3.39
N GLU A 19 -7.48 -14.98 4.60
CA GLU A 19 -8.68 -14.40 5.23
C GLU A 19 -8.68 -12.86 5.26
N SER A 20 -7.50 -12.22 5.25
CA SER A 20 -7.36 -10.76 5.23
C SER A 20 -7.61 -10.10 3.86
N ALA A 21 -7.95 -10.89 2.82
CA ALA A 21 -8.15 -10.41 1.46
C ALA A 21 -9.17 -9.26 1.34
N LEU A 22 -10.18 -9.23 2.22
CA LEU A 22 -11.25 -8.22 2.23
C LEU A 22 -10.99 -7.04 3.18
N GLU A 23 -9.96 -7.14 4.03
CA GLU A 23 -9.67 -6.13 5.04
C GLU A 23 -8.87 -4.95 4.48
N MET A 24 -8.21 -5.15 3.34
CA MET A 24 -7.33 -4.15 2.72
C MET A 24 -7.24 -4.32 1.20
N PHE A 25 -6.75 -3.29 0.51
CA PHE A 25 -6.41 -3.40 -0.91
C PHE A 25 -5.09 -4.14 -1.10
N TRP A 26 -4.87 -4.70 -2.29
CA TRP A 26 -3.69 -5.49 -2.60
C TRP A 26 -3.03 -5.07 -3.91
N VAL A 27 -1.69 -5.11 -3.93
CA VAL A 27 -0.88 -5.07 -5.14
C VAL A 27 -0.16 -6.40 -5.24
N ILE A 28 -0.31 -7.10 -6.35
CA ILE A 28 0.23 -8.45 -6.53
C ILE A 28 1.22 -8.40 -7.69
N ASP A 29 2.44 -8.88 -7.45
CA ASP A 29 3.45 -9.15 -8.48
C ASP A 29 3.72 -10.67 -8.57
N GLU A 30 4.63 -11.07 -9.46
CA GLU A 30 4.96 -12.48 -9.71
C GLU A 30 5.45 -13.24 -8.47
N LYS A 31 5.98 -12.53 -7.46
CA LYS A 31 6.66 -13.14 -6.31
C LYS A 31 5.86 -12.97 -5.02
N LYS A 32 5.07 -11.89 -4.91
CA LYS A 32 4.47 -11.46 -3.65
C LYS A 32 3.15 -10.72 -3.87
N ALA A 33 2.23 -10.92 -2.93
CA ALA A 33 1.07 -10.08 -2.73
C ALA A 33 1.33 -9.12 -1.54
N TYR A 34 1.22 -7.82 -1.78
CA TYR A 34 1.40 -6.77 -0.78
C TYR A 34 0.03 -6.17 -0.44
N GLY A 35 -0.35 -6.27 0.83
CA GLY A 35 -1.62 -5.79 1.37
C GLY A 35 -1.48 -4.46 2.09
N GLY A 36 -2.45 -3.57 1.87
CA GLY A 36 -2.58 -2.28 2.53
C GLY A 36 -1.32 -1.42 2.35
N ARG A 37 -0.70 -1.01 3.45
CA ARG A 37 0.43 -0.07 3.40
C ARG A 37 1.71 -0.66 2.79
N SER A 38 1.93 -1.97 2.91
CA SER A 38 3.02 -2.66 2.21
C SER A 38 2.93 -2.54 0.70
N ALA A 39 1.73 -2.30 0.17
CA ALA A 39 1.47 -2.18 -1.26
C ALA A 39 1.80 -0.78 -1.83
N LEU A 40 1.98 0.24 -0.97
CA LEU A 40 2.26 1.62 -1.40
C LEU A 40 3.60 1.74 -2.14
N LEU A 41 4.65 1.13 -1.61
CA LEU A 41 5.98 1.20 -2.23
C LEU A 41 6.01 0.45 -3.59
N PRO A 42 5.49 -0.79 -3.72
CA PRO A 42 5.28 -1.43 -5.02
C PRO A 42 4.45 -0.58 -5.99
N LEU A 43 3.35 0.02 -5.53
CA LEU A 43 2.49 0.86 -6.36
C LEU A 43 3.23 2.09 -6.90
N ILE A 44 3.90 2.84 -6.01
CA ILE A 44 4.74 3.99 -6.35
C ILE A 44 5.81 3.56 -7.35
N LYS A 45 6.52 2.46 -7.08
CA LYS A 45 7.53 1.92 -7.99
C LYS A 45 6.95 1.66 -9.37
N THR A 46 5.77 1.03 -9.48
CA THR A 46 5.09 0.75 -10.75
C THR A 46 4.69 2.04 -11.49
N ILE A 47 4.22 3.05 -10.77
CA ILE A 47 3.87 4.37 -11.35
C ILE A 47 5.12 5.03 -11.96
N PHE A 48 6.26 4.97 -11.26
CA PHE A 48 7.51 5.62 -11.70
C PHE A 48 8.38 4.77 -12.64
N SER A 49 8.24 3.44 -12.66
CA SER A 49 9.01 2.55 -13.54
C SER A 49 8.56 2.59 -14.99
N ASN A 50 7.29 2.94 -15.24
CA ASN A 50 6.83 3.29 -16.57
C ASN A 50 7.40 4.66 -16.94
N LYS A 51 8.40 4.68 -17.84
CA LYS A 51 9.14 5.86 -18.31
C LYS A 51 8.34 7.17 -18.23
N SER A 52 8.60 7.92 -17.16
CA SER A 52 8.38 9.36 -16.95
C SER A 52 7.19 10.02 -17.66
N LYS A 53 6.04 10.12 -16.96
CA LYS A 53 5.34 11.42 -16.91
C LYS A 53 5.73 12.08 -15.59
N LYS A 54 6.41 13.22 -15.65
CA LYS A 54 6.69 14.04 -14.46
C LYS A 54 5.34 14.38 -13.82
N PHE A 55 5.06 13.80 -12.66
CA PHE A 55 3.99 14.31 -11.82
C PHE A 55 4.45 15.66 -11.28
N PRO A 56 3.64 16.72 -11.37
CA PRO A 56 3.98 17.99 -10.75
C PRO A 56 4.11 17.74 -9.24
N THR A 57 5.33 17.90 -8.72
CA THR A 57 5.57 18.00 -7.28
C THR A 57 4.98 19.32 -6.83
N MET A 58 3.72 19.29 -6.39
CA MET A 58 3.10 20.43 -5.73
C MET A 58 3.85 20.63 -4.41
N GLY A 59 4.50 21.78 -4.25
CA GLY A 59 5.22 22.12 -3.03
C GLY A 59 4.27 21.98 -1.84
N ILE A 60 4.67 21.16 -0.88
CA ILE A 60 3.94 21.04 0.38
C ILE A 60 4.25 22.30 1.17
N ASP A 61 3.26 23.16 1.36
CA ASP A 61 3.38 24.34 2.22
C ASP A 61 3.51 23.87 3.67
N GLU A 62 4.68 24.08 4.28
CA GLU A 62 5.03 23.64 5.63
C GLU A 62 4.51 24.57 6.73
N GLN A 63 3.29 25.10 6.61
CA GLN A 63 2.63 25.73 7.76
C GLN A 63 1.84 24.70 8.58
N CYS A 64 2.60 23.84 9.29
CA CYS A 64 2.05 23.07 10.40
C CYS A 64 2.18 23.90 11.69
N SER A 65 1.21 24.79 11.91
CA SER A 65 1.12 25.61 13.12
C SER A 65 0.26 24.95 14.19
N GLN A 66 0.74 23.86 14.80
CA GLN A 66 0.24 23.34 16.09
C GLN A 66 1.36 22.48 16.73
N ASP A 67 1.57 22.59 18.04
CA ASP A 67 2.56 21.90 18.89
C ASP A 67 2.68 20.37 18.70
N CYS A 68 3.24 19.93 17.56
CA CYS A 68 3.37 18.53 17.15
C CYS A 68 4.76 17.94 17.41
N LYS A 69 5.66 18.66 18.07
CA LYS A 69 7.11 18.38 18.12
C LYS A 69 7.56 17.38 19.20
N SER A 70 6.65 16.61 19.81
CA SER A 70 7.11 15.52 20.69
C SER A 70 7.52 14.31 19.84
N VAL A 71 8.71 13.76 20.11
CA VAL A 71 9.22 12.54 19.44
C VAL A 71 8.20 11.40 19.53
N LYS A 72 7.46 11.34 20.64
CA LYS A 72 6.40 10.36 20.86
C LYS A 72 5.20 10.56 19.92
N ALA A 73 4.76 11.80 19.70
CA ALA A 73 3.65 12.09 18.78
C ALA A 73 4.03 11.81 17.32
N VAL A 74 5.27 12.13 16.93
CA VAL A 74 5.82 11.76 15.61
C VAL A 74 5.87 10.23 15.48
N PHE A 75 6.41 9.52 16.47
CA PHE A 75 6.49 8.06 16.42
C PHE A 75 5.12 7.39 16.37
N VAL A 76 4.13 7.82 17.17
CA VAL A 76 2.77 7.25 17.14
C VAL A 76 2.09 7.47 15.79
N ARG A 77 2.26 8.65 15.18
CA ARG A 77 1.75 8.91 13.83
C ARG A 77 2.47 8.05 12.79
N SER A 78 3.79 7.90 12.92
CA SER A 78 4.59 7.08 12.02
C SER A 78 4.32 5.57 12.17
N THR A 79 4.05 5.05 13.37
CA THR A 79 3.74 3.63 13.56
C THR A 79 2.35 3.27 13.08
N SER A 80 1.40 4.21 13.08
CA SER A 80 0.12 4.04 12.37
C SER A 80 0.29 3.83 10.85
N LEU A 81 1.45 4.21 10.30
CA LEU A 81 1.84 3.93 8.91
C LEU A 81 2.29 2.49 8.69
N ILE A 82 2.33 1.66 9.73
CA ILE A 82 2.77 0.26 9.67
C ILE A 82 1.62 -0.70 9.98
N SER A 83 0.51 -0.22 10.56
CA SER A 83 -0.71 -1.02 10.75
C SER A 83 -1.45 -1.25 9.42
N ASN A 84 -2.26 -2.31 9.35
CA ASN A 84 -2.97 -2.77 8.14
C ASN A 84 -1.99 -2.99 6.96
N SER A 85 -1.02 -3.86 7.20
CA SER A 85 0.08 -4.14 6.28
C SER A 85 0.38 -5.63 6.27
N LYS A 86 0.45 -6.24 5.09
CA LYS A 86 0.73 -7.67 4.94
C LYS A 86 1.54 -7.96 3.69
N ILE A 87 2.37 -9.01 3.75
CA ILE A 87 3.11 -9.51 2.59
C ILE A 87 2.96 -11.03 2.57
N ILE A 88 2.38 -11.55 1.50
CA ILE A 88 2.27 -12.98 1.22
C ILE A 88 3.27 -13.31 0.13
N LYS A 89 4.11 -14.32 0.34
CA LYS A 89 4.98 -14.85 -0.72
C LYS A 89 4.18 -15.82 -1.56
N ILE A 90 4.22 -15.64 -2.88
CA ILE A 90 3.66 -16.59 -3.83
C ILE A 90 4.79 -17.59 -4.09
N SER A 91 4.67 -18.77 -3.50
CA SER A 91 5.54 -19.91 -3.82
C SER A 91 5.08 -20.56 -5.11
N ASP A 92 6.02 -20.97 -5.94
CA ASP A 92 5.78 -21.78 -7.15
C ASP A 92 5.11 -23.13 -6.82
#